data_AF-A0A8X6HZ28-F1
#
_entry.id   AF-A0A8X6HZ28-F1
#
_cell.length_a   1.000
_cell.length_b   1.000
_cell.length_c   1.000
_cell.angle_alpha   90.00
_cell.angle_beta   90.00
_cell.angle_gamma   90.00
#
_symmetry.space_group_name_H-M   'P 1'
#
loop_
_entity.id
_entity.type
_entity.pdbx_description
1 polymer ?
#
loop_
_entity_poly.entity_id
_entity_poly.type
_entity_poly.pdbx_seq_one_letter_code
_entity_poly.pdbx_strand_id
1 'polypeptide(L)'
;MTTILRNLDTLVSSRLGVSMSSIEVSSYLCFCSVTRPVFKGVYAADCIPDLRKYDRAAIVVNTDVSTGPGVHWLAFFYENGKLEFFDSFVVHHMI
;
A
#
# COMPACT_ATOMS: atom_id res chain seq x y z
N MET A 1 -7.17 11.64 -7.21
CA MET A 1 -6.81 10.24 -6.94
C MET A 1 -6.16 9.66 -8.19
N THR A 2 -4.87 9.31 -8.12
CA THR A 2 -4.10 8.81 -9.27
C THR A 2 -4.59 7.42 -9.69
N THR A 3 -4.40 7.03 -10.96
CA THR A 3 -4.78 5.69 -11.48
C THR A 3 -4.15 4.55 -10.66
N ILE A 4 -2.98 4.80 -10.08
CA ILE A 4 -2.25 3.88 -9.21
C ILE A 4 -3.04 3.58 -7.93
N LEU A 5 -3.51 4.62 -7.24
CA LEU A 5 -4.28 4.47 -6.00
C LEU A 5 -5.64 3.79 -6.24
N ARG A 6 -6.29 4.05 -7.40
CA ARG A 6 -7.53 3.35 -7.79
C ARG A 6 -7.33 1.85 -8.05
N ASN A 7 -6.23 1.48 -8.69
CA ASN A 7 -5.92 0.08 -8.94
C ASN A 7 -5.55 -0.65 -7.64
N LEU A 8 -4.83 0.02 -6.73
CA LEU A 8 -4.54 -0.48 -5.39
C LEU A 8 -5.83 -0.70 -4.58
N ASP A 9 -6.75 0.27 -4.59
CA ASP A 9 -8.06 0.17 -3.93
C ASP A 9 -8.88 -1.02 -4.46
N THR A 10 -9.07 -1.11 -5.78
CA THR A 10 -9.84 -2.22 -6.39
C THR A 10 -9.28 -3.59 -5.99
N LEU A 11 -7.95 -3.70 -5.88
CA LEU A 11 -7.27 -4.94 -5.50
C LEU A 11 -7.43 -5.28 -4.02
N VAL A 12 -7.28 -4.30 -3.13
CA VAL A 12 -7.43 -4.52 -1.68
C VAL A 12 -8.90 -4.78 -1.33
N SER A 13 -9.82 -4.00 -1.90
CA SER A 13 -11.26 -4.07 -1.64
C SER A 13 -11.93 -5.33 -2.21
N SER A 14 -11.45 -5.91 -3.31
CA SER A 14 -12.02 -7.14 -3.92
C SER A 14 -11.77 -8.43 -3.13
N ARG A 15 -10.95 -8.39 -2.06
CA ARG A 15 -10.55 -9.59 -1.31
C ARG A 15 -10.67 -9.44 0.21
N LEU A 16 -11.49 -8.50 0.68
CA LEU A 16 -11.80 -8.22 2.11
C LEU A 16 -12.34 -9.41 2.94
N GLY A 17 -12.46 -10.62 2.36
CA GLY A 17 -12.85 -11.84 3.05
C GLY A 17 -11.73 -12.88 3.26
N VAL A 18 -10.48 -12.59 2.85
CA VAL A 18 -9.35 -13.52 2.98
C VAL A 18 -8.20 -12.83 3.70
N SER A 19 -7.75 -13.39 4.82
CA SER A 19 -6.51 -13.00 5.51
C SER A 19 -5.36 -12.97 4.50
N MET A 20 -4.95 -11.78 4.06
CA MET A 20 -3.97 -11.62 2.99
C MET A 20 -2.57 -11.44 3.57
N SER A 21 -1.63 -12.26 3.13
CA SER A 21 -0.24 -12.19 3.56
C SER A 21 0.54 -11.13 2.77
N SER A 22 1.62 -10.60 3.35
CA SER A 22 2.53 -9.67 2.67
C SER A 22 3.07 -10.20 1.33
N ILE A 23 3.18 -11.53 1.20
CA ILE A 23 3.67 -12.23 0.01
C ILE A 23 2.68 -12.11 -1.15
N GLU A 24 1.38 -12.27 -0.87
CA GLU A 24 0.34 -12.20 -1.89
C GLU A 24 0.23 -10.77 -2.43
N VAL A 25 0.16 -9.78 -1.54
CA VAL A 25 0.12 -8.35 -1.92
C VAL A 25 1.33 -7.98 -2.77
N SER A 26 2.53 -8.38 -2.34
CA SER A 26 3.77 -8.10 -3.06
C SER A 26 3.77 -8.74 -4.45
N SER A 27 3.34 -10.01 -4.55
CA SER A 27 3.27 -10.73 -5.82
C SER A 27 2.38 -10.01 -6.83
N TYR A 28 1.16 -9.64 -6.45
CA TYR A 28 0.23 -8.96 -7.37
C TYR A 28 0.74 -7.61 -7.85
N LEU A 29 1.25 -6.77 -6.94
CA LEU A 29 1.67 -5.40 -7.28
C LEU A 29 2.99 -5.37 -8.06
N CYS A 30 3.84 -6.38 -7.89
CA CYS A 30 5.07 -6.53 -8.65
C CYS A 30 4.80 -6.98 -10.10
N PHE A 31 3.72 -7.73 -10.35
CA PHE A 31 3.34 -8.18 -11.70
C PHE A 31 2.38 -7.25 -12.46
N CYS A 32 1.73 -6.30 -11.78
CA CYS A 32 0.87 -5.32 -12.45
C CYS A 32 1.71 -4.29 -13.24
N SER A 33 1.49 -4.20 -14.55
CA SER A 33 2.24 -3.31 -15.46
C SER A 33 2.18 -1.82 -15.08
N VAL A 34 1.12 -1.41 -14.38
CA VAL A 34 0.90 -0.02 -13.93
C VAL A 34 1.71 0.30 -12.67
N THR A 35 1.74 -0.61 -11.69
CA THR A 35 2.39 -0.37 -10.40
C THR A 35 3.86 -0.79 -10.39
N ARG A 36 4.24 -1.82 -11.18
CA ARG A 36 5.60 -2.38 -11.21
C ARG A 36 6.72 -1.34 -11.32
N PRO A 37 6.64 -0.28 -12.15
CA PRO A 37 7.73 0.70 -12.27
C PRO A 37 8.01 1.48 -10.97
N VAL A 38 6.98 1.65 -10.13
CA VAL A 38 7.03 2.51 -8.94
C VAL A 38 6.91 1.73 -7.63
N PHE A 39 6.45 0.48 -7.65
CA PHE A 39 6.25 -0.34 -6.47
C PHE A 39 7.59 -0.71 -5.81
N LYS A 40 7.74 -0.40 -4.52
CA LYS A 40 8.98 -0.62 -3.76
C LYS A 40 8.87 -1.74 -2.74
N GLY A 41 7.66 -2.14 -2.38
CA GLY A 41 7.44 -3.30 -1.53
C GLY A 41 6.28 -3.14 -0.56
N VAL A 42 6.19 -4.15 0.32
CA VAL A 42 5.25 -4.24 1.42
C VAL A 42 6.04 -4.17 2.72
N TYR A 43 5.62 -3.31 3.66
CA TYR A 43 6.34 -3.04 4.90
C TYR A 43 5.39 -3.08 6.10
N ALA A 44 5.91 -3.36 7.29
CA ALA A 44 5.20 -3.06 8.53
C ALA A 44 5.37 -1.59 8.92
N ALA A 45 4.54 -1.07 9.82
CA ALA A 45 4.54 0.36 10.21
C ALA A 45 5.89 0.84 10.77
N ASP A 46 6.63 -0.05 11.44
CA ASP A 46 7.96 0.18 12.02
C ASP A 46 9.12 -0.02 11.02
N CYS A 47 8.82 -0.48 9.80
CA CYS A 47 9.81 -0.88 8.80
C CYS A 47 9.70 -0.07 7.49
N ILE A 48 9.05 1.09 7.51
CA ILE A 48 8.86 1.94 6.33
C ILE A 48 10.21 2.55 5.90
N PRO A 49 10.65 2.37 4.65
CA PRO A 49 11.91 2.93 4.18
C PRO A 49 11.79 4.44 3.94
N ASP A 50 12.94 5.15 3.90
CA ASP A 50 12.95 6.53 3.43
C ASP A 50 12.56 6.61 1.95
N LEU A 51 11.37 7.13 1.66
CA LEU A 51 10.82 7.26 0.32
C LEU A 51 11.42 8.44 -0.47
N ARG A 52 12.06 9.40 0.20
CA ARG A 52 12.60 10.61 -0.43
C ARG A 52 13.77 10.34 -1.37
N LYS A 53 14.34 9.13 -1.31
CA LYS A 53 15.39 8.66 -2.23
C LYS A 53 14.87 8.27 -3.63
N TYR A 54 13.55 8.34 -3.86
CA TYR A 54 12.93 8.03 -5.14
C TYR A 54 12.18 9.26 -5.68
N ASP A 55 12.13 9.44 -6.99
CA ASP A 55 11.26 10.47 -7.61
C ASP A 55 9.77 10.10 -7.43
N ARG A 56 9.48 8.80 -7.55
CA ARG A 56 8.15 8.19 -7.38
C ARG A 56 8.27 6.85 -6.68
N ALA A 57 7.42 6.60 -5.69
CA ALA A 57 7.37 5.31 -4.99
C ALA A 57 5.94 4.94 -4.60
N ALA A 58 5.58 3.68 -4.81
CA ALA A 58 4.37 3.09 -4.26
C ALA A 58 4.77 2.02 -3.25
N ILE A 59 4.18 2.03 -2.06
CA ILE A 59 4.36 0.99 -1.05
C ILE A 59 3.01 0.57 -0.47
N VAL A 60 2.94 -0.64 0.05
CA VAL A 60 1.86 -1.05 0.94
C VAL A 60 2.43 -1.21 2.34
N VAL A 61 1.69 -0.73 3.32
CA VAL A 61 2.11 -0.69 4.72
C VAL A 61 1.06 -1.40 5.56
N ASN A 62 1.46 -2.40 6.32
CA ASN A 62 0.62 -2.90 7.40
C ASN A 62 0.61 -1.87 8.53
N THR A 63 -0.55 -1.56 9.12
CA THR A 63 -0.60 -0.64 10.26
C THR A 63 -0.11 -1.25 11.55
N ASP A 64 -0.02 -2.58 11.62
CA ASP A 64 0.65 -3.27 12.72
C ASP A 64 2.18 -3.16 12.57
N VAL A 65 2.86 -3.28 13.71
CA VAL A 65 4.32 -3.48 13.77
C VAL A 65 4.70 -4.85 13.23
N SER A 66 5.99 -5.04 12.90
CA SER A 66 6.53 -6.27 12.34
C SER A 66 6.26 -7.55 13.14
N THR A 67 5.99 -7.45 14.45
CA THR A 67 5.63 -8.56 15.34
C THR A 67 4.12 -8.73 15.56
N GLY A 68 3.31 -7.87 14.94
CA GLY A 68 1.86 -7.84 15.09
C GLY A 68 1.12 -8.84 14.18
N PRO A 69 -0.20 -8.95 14.35
CA PRO A 69 -1.03 -9.94 13.65
C PRO A 69 -1.21 -9.63 12.15
N GLY A 70 -1.03 -8.38 11.73
CA GLY A 70 -0.97 -8.01 10.32
C GLY A 70 -2.34 -7.84 9.66
N VAL A 71 -3.29 -7.18 10.32
CA VAL A 71 -4.71 -7.21 9.93
C VAL A 71 -5.19 -6.06 9.05
N HIS A 72 -4.49 -4.93 9.04
CA HIS A 72 -4.92 -3.72 8.34
C HIS A 72 -3.81 -3.14 7.47
N TRP A 73 -4.16 -2.69 6.27
CA TRP A 73 -3.21 -2.33 5.22
C TRP A 73 -3.53 -0.96 4.61
N LEU A 74 -2.50 -0.15 4.42
CA LEU A 74 -2.52 1.16 3.79
C LEU A 74 -1.69 1.14 2.52
N ALA A 75 -2.17 1.79 1.47
CA ALA A 75 -1.40 2.02 0.26
C ALA A 75 -0.86 3.46 0.27
N PHE A 76 0.45 3.62 0.11
CA PHE A 76 1.09 4.93 0.02
C PHE A 76 1.66 5.16 -1.38
N PHE A 77 1.53 6.39 -1.87
CA PHE A 77 2.13 6.86 -3.10
C PHE A 77 2.88 8.16 -2.85
N TYR A 78 4.19 8.13 -3.07
CA TYR A 78 5.08 9.28 -3.00
C TYR A 78 5.44 9.77 -4.39
N GLU A 79 5.36 11.08 -4.61
CA GLU A 79 5.78 11.74 -5.84
C GLU A 79 6.19 13.19 -5.55
N ASN A 80 7.39 13.58 -5.97
CA ASN A 80 7.87 14.98 -5.91
C ASN A 80 7.70 15.66 -4.53
N GLY A 81 8.05 14.97 -3.44
CA GLY A 81 7.95 15.51 -2.09
C GLY A 81 6.55 15.43 -1.47
N LYS A 82 5.54 14.94 -2.20
CA LYS A 82 4.19 14.74 -1.71
C LYS A 82 3.94 13.26 -1.44
N LEU A 83 3.34 12.97 -0.29
CA LEU A 83 2.88 11.63 0.08
C LEU A 83 1.35 11.62 0.09
N GLU A 84 0.77 10.75 -0.71
CA GLU A 84 -0.66 10.42 -0.69
C GLU A 84 -0.82 9.02 -0.09
N PHE A 85 -1.91 8.79 0.64
CA PHE A 85 -2.24 7.47 1.17
C PHE A 85 -3.69 7.13 0.88
N PHE A 86 -3.96 5.83 0.84
CA PHE A 86 -5.27 5.25 0.67
C PHE A 86 -5.46 4.14 1.70
N ASP A 87 -6.61 4.17 2.35
CA ASP A 87 -7.07 3.18 3.31
C ASP A 87 -8.40 2.62 2.79
N SER A 88 -8.41 1.33 2.46
CA SER A 88 -9.61 0.64 1.94
C SER A 88 -10.72 0.47 2.99
N PHE A 89 -10.38 0.59 4.28
CA PHE A 89 -11.30 0.47 5.41
C PHE A 89 -11.79 1.82 5.92
N VAL A 90 -11.43 2.94 5.29
CA VAL A 90 -12.07 4.23 5.57
C VAL A 90 -13.53 4.18 5.09
N VAL A 91 -14.36 3.61 5.97
CA VAL A 91 -15.76 3.97 6.11
C VAL A 91 -15.74 5.34 6.76
N HIS A 92 -15.99 6.37 5.95
CA HIS A 92 -16.34 7.74 6.30
C HIS A 92 -16.49 8.02 7.81
N HIS A 93 -15.39 8.25 8.53
CA HIS A 93 -15.43 8.98 9.79
C HIS A 93 -14.60 10.23 9.62
N MET A 94 -15.33 11.29 9.24
CA MET A 94 -14.88 12.67 9.42
C MET A 94 -14.36 12.84 10.85
N ILE A 95 -13.15 13.38 10.96
CA ILE A 95 -12.73 14.18 12.10
C ILE A 95 -12.29 15.54 11.55
#